data_AF-A0A934QSP1-F1
#
_entry.id   AF-A0A934QSP1-F1
#
_cell.length_a   1.000
_cell.length_b   1.000
_cell.length_c   1.000
_cell.angle_alpha   90.00
_cell.angle_beta   90.00
_cell.angle_gamma   90.00
#
_symmetry.space_group_name_H-M   'P 1'
#
loop_
_entity.id
_entity.type
_entity.pdbx_description
1 polymer ?
#
loop_
_entity_poly.entity_id
_entity_poly.type
_entity_poly.pdbx_seq_one_letter_code
_entity_poly.pdbx_strand_id
1 'polypeptide(L)'
;MGRTTRPATLLRLLLASALAALTLVVVAPTASAEVDEGVGHRTTPGQSWGGRDRAFDWVGSYMVGDKQVFCVSFALKAPDTDEVYQPGDELLTKWGEKLSPDVAANISYLLLRYGDTQNPDEAAALAHLLHSWTAAPRSPADLDPAKPFNEIGYDIDLQFGKLPGGAKEAVERLRADAEANRGPWTASVTAPDEAQTIGTPGEWTVGVTNAAGEGVPGVPVTLTLTDAELDGEQTVTTGEDGTATLQVSPTGENPKVAASLSAPADRPYVQDPVTADTQRVVSTGGEQELTAEATTQAVTAPGVVRVAKVDSETGKGIAGVPLRLTAADKTEPALGQDGEPIVGEDGKPAVVTSEGEQGVVTLENLRTPQEICIVEVSPPNGYDDAFDPANPPSACGTVQPGDTLVLEIANVADQVPHTIPAGDQPTTVAQSSTTSSTPVGALAGMGVLALVASGLVGLVARRRFTRD
;
A
#
# COMPACT_ATOMS: atom_id res chain seq x y z
N MET A 1 48.51 -36.15 85.53
CA MET A 1 47.19 -36.73 85.18
C MET A 1 46.34 -35.60 84.62
N GLY A 2 46.30 -35.33 83.31
CA GLY A 2 45.55 -36.06 82.28
C GLY A 2 44.12 -35.48 82.18
N ARG A 3 43.92 -34.34 81.51
CA ARG A 3 43.44 -34.12 80.11
C ARG A 3 41.90 -34.16 79.92
N THR A 4 41.37 -33.02 79.44
CA THR A 4 40.27 -32.81 78.44
C THR A 4 38.86 -33.32 78.79
N THR A 5 37.71 -32.73 78.43
CA THR A 5 37.25 -32.01 77.21
C THR A 5 35.91 -31.30 77.52
N ARG A 6 35.57 -30.22 76.79
CA ARG A 6 34.19 -29.66 76.64
C ARG A 6 33.34 -30.58 75.73
N PRO A 7 32.00 -30.58 75.83
CA PRO A 7 31.17 -29.71 74.96
C PRO A 7 30.00 -29.07 75.74
N ALA A 8 29.66 -27.79 75.56
CA ALA A 8 29.05 -27.15 74.40
C ALA A 8 27.60 -27.63 74.11
N THR A 9 26.71 -26.64 73.95
CA THR A 9 25.53 -26.70 73.06
C THR A 9 24.46 -27.74 73.39
N LEU A 10 23.60 -27.48 74.38
CA LEU A 10 22.24 -28.07 74.41
C LEU A 10 21.21 -27.35 75.31
N LEU A 11 21.55 -26.18 75.88
CA LEU A 11 20.66 -25.46 76.82
C LEU A 11 20.30 -24.03 76.38
N ARG A 12 20.43 -23.71 75.09
CA ARG A 12 20.02 -22.40 74.51
C ARG A 12 18.99 -22.49 73.39
N LEU A 13 18.42 -23.67 73.16
CA LEU A 13 17.44 -23.92 72.08
C LEU A 13 16.03 -24.28 72.58
N LEU A 14 15.76 -24.22 73.88
CA LEU A 14 14.45 -24.54 74.46
C LEU A 14 13.74 -23.35 75.14
N LEU A 15 14.32 -22.14 75.10
CA LEU A 15 13.68 -20.91 75.59
C LEU A 15 13.27 -19.93 74.47
N ALA A 16 13.38 -20.33 73.20
CA ALA A 16 12.96 -19.54 72.04
C ALA A 16 11.63 -20.02 71.43
N SER A 17 11.03 -21.10 71.95
CA SER A 17 9.87 -21.77 71.33
C SER A 17 8.57 -21.63 72.14
N ALA A 18 8.57 -20.88 73.24
CA ALA A 18 7.39 -20.72 74.12
C ALA A 18 6.93 -19.27 74.29
N LEU A 19 7.47 -18.33 73.49
CA LEU A 19 7.00 -16.94 73.38
C LEU A 19 6.72 -16.53 71.92
N ALA A 20 6.51 -17.51 71.03
CA ALA A 20 6.09 -17.32 69.63
C ALA A 20 4.60 -17.66 69.42
N ALA A 21 3.82 -17.68 70.51
CA ALA A 21 2.37 -17.90 70.52
C ALA A 21 1.64 -16.69 71.13
N LEU A 22 2.21 -15.48 71.01
CA LEU A 22 1.42 -14.25 71.05
C LEU A 22 1.03 -13.95 69.61
N THR A 23 -0.18 -14.38 69.29
CA THR A 23 -0.98 -14.01 68.13
C THR A 23 -0.92 -12.49 67.89
N LEU A 24 0.03 -12.04 67.07
CA LEU A 24 -0.19 -10.91 66.19
C LEU A 24 -1.28 -11.36 65.22
N VAL A 25 -2.54 -11.18 65.61
CA VAL A 25 -3.59 -10.91 64.63
C VAL A 25 -3.17 -9.60 63.99
N VAL A 26 -2.30 -9.67 63.00
CA VAL A 26 -2.17 -8.62 62.00
C VAL A 26 -3.53 -8.64 61.33
N VAL A 27 -4.45 -7.83 61.83
CA VAL A 27 -5.58 -7.37 61.04
C VAL A 27 -4.90 -6.63 59.90
N ALA A 28 -4.63 -7.33 58.80
CA ALA A 28 -4.27 -6.65 57.57
C ALA A 28 -5.34 -5.58 57.39
N PRO A 29 -4.97 -4.29 57.31
CA PRO A 29 -5.98 -3.29 56.99
C PRO A 29 -6.67 -3.81 55.73
N THR A 30 -7.99 -3.98 55.80
CA THR A 30 -8.80 -4.12 54.60
C THR A 30 -8.49 -2.87 53.79
N ALA A 31 -7.57 -2.98 52.84
CA ALA A 31 -7.41 -1.98 51.81
C ALA A 31 -8.78 -1.93 51.15
N SER A 32 -9.56 -0.91 51.52
CA SER A 32 -10.79 -0.63 50.81
C SER A 32 -10.34 -0.07 49.49
N ALA A 33 -10.57 -0.82 48.41
CA ALA A 33 -10.32 -0.36 47.05
C ALA A 33 -10.97 1.03 46.89
N GLU A 34 -10.17 2.02 46.54
CA GLU A 34 -10.64 3.37 46.32
C GLU A 34 -11.16 3.48 44.88
N VAL A 35 -12.17 4.33 44.67
CA VAL A 35 -12.64 4.64 43.31
C VAL A 35 -11.52 5.41 42.60
N ASP A 36 -11.05 4.88 41.48
CA ASP A 36 -10.02 5.52 40.66
C ASP A 36 -10.68 6.30 39.52
N GLU A 37 -10.92 7.59 39.77
CA GLU A 37 -11.37 8.54 38.77
C GLU A 37 -10.27 8.74 37.72
N GLY A 38 -10.58 8.45 36.46
CA GLY A 38 -9.65 8.64 35.35
C GLY A 38 -9.63 10.08 34.85
N VAL A 39 -9.87 10.24 33.55
CA VAL A 39 -9.85 11.53 32.86
C VAL A 39 -11.26 12.13 32.82
N GLY A 40 -11.43 13.39 33.22
CA GLY A 40 -12.75 14.03 33.22
C GLY A 40 -12.86 15.25 34.14
N HIS A 41 -14.11 15.59 34.48
CA HIS A 41 -14.44 16.77 35.30
C HIS A 41 -15.42 16.44 36.42
N ARG A 42 -15.32 17.19 37.53
CA ARG A 42 -16.33 17.18 38.60
C ARG A 42 -17.37 18.26 38.34
N THR A 43 -18.66 17.94 38.48
CA THR A 43 -19.73 18.93 38.52
C THR A 43 -20.10 19.21 39.97
N THR A 44 -20.14 20.50 40.37
CA THR A 44 -20.36 20.90 41.77
C THR A 44 -21.46 21.97 41.88
N PRO A 45 -22.48 21.79 42.74
CA PRO A 45 -22.77 20.57 43.51
C PRO A 45 -23.16 19.41 42.56
N GLY A 46 -23.14 18.17 43.05
CA GLY A 46 -23.67 17.03 42.30
C GLY A 46 -25.20 17.06 42.22
N GLN A 47 -25.78 16.14 41.46
CA GLN A 47 -27.22 15.93 41.40
C GLN A 47 -27.68 15.20 42.67
N SER A 48 -28.60 15.82 43.40
CA SER A 48 -29.17 15.26 44.63
C SER A 48 -30.06 14.04 44.31
N TRP A 49 -29.96 13.00 45.15
CA TRP A 49 -30.82 11.82 45.11
C TRP A 49 -30.84 11.12 46.47
N GLY A 50 -31.86 10.29 46.72
CA GLY A 50 -32.06 9.59 47.99
C GLY A 50 -32.30 10.52 49.18
N GLY A 51 -32.82 11.72 48.93
CA GLY A 51 -33.02 12.77 49.93
C GLY A 51 -31.71 13.38 50.46
N ARG A 52 -30.62 13.30 49.69
CA ARG A 52 -29.30 13.79 50.09
C ARG A 52 -28.68 14.64 49.01
N ASP A 53 -28.07 15.75 49.43
CA ASP A 53 -27.24 16.56 48.55
C ASP A 53 -25.90 15.88 48.29
N ARG A 54 -25.39 16.08 47.08
CA ARG A 54 -24.11 15.55 46.63
C ARG A 54 -23.10 16.68 46.51
N ALA A 55 -21.91 16.46 47.07
CA ALA A 55 -20.83 17.44 46.98
C ALA A 55 -20.40 17.66 45.53
N PHE A 56 -20.32 16.57 44.74
CA PHE A 56 -20.05 16.61 43.31
C PHE A 56 -20.55 15.32 42.63
N ASP A 57 -20.66 15.34 41.31
CA ASP A 57 -20.64 14.13 40.49
C ASP A 57 -19.38 14.12 39.62
N TRP A 58 -18.82 12.95 39.38
CA TRP A 58 -17.75 12.75 38.41
C TRP A 58 -18.35 12.51 37.03
N VAL A 59 -17.88 13.27 36.03
CA VAL A 59 -18.25 13.15 34.63
C VAL A 59 -16.97 12.92 33.85
N GLY A 60 -16.67 11.65 33.60
CA GLY A 60 -15.42 11.23 32.98
C GLY A 60 -15.29 9.71 32.93
N SER A 61 -14.07 9.26 32.65
CA SER A 61 -13.70 7.85 32.69
C SER A 61 -13.33 7.39 34.10
N TYR A 62 -13.23 6.08 34.27
CA TYR A 62 -12.70 5.41 35.46
C TYR A 62 -11.59 4.46 35.05
N MET A 63 -10.71 4.12 35.99
CA MET A 63 -9.69 3.10 35.80
C MET A 63 -10.13 1.80 36.47
N VAL A 64 -10.19 0.72 35.70
CA VAL A 64 -10.46 -0.64 36.18
C VAL A 64 -9.31 -1.53 35.75
N GLY A 65 -8.47 -1.92 36.71
CA GLY A 65 -7.12 -2.40 36.40
C GLY A 65 -6.34 -1.33 35.61
N ASP A 66 -5.72 -1.73 34.51
CA ASP A 66 -4.97 -0.81 33.63
C ASP A 66 -5.82 -0.27 32.45
N LYS A 67 -7.16 -0.35 32.55
CA LYS A 67 -8.07 0.02 31.46
C LYS A 67 -8.93 1.22 31.83
N GLN A 68 -8.99 2.17 30.89
CA GLN A 68 -9.97 3.24 30.92
C GLN A 68 -11.36 2.70 30.55
N VAL A 69 -12.36 3.00 31.37
CA VAL A 69 -13.76 2.60 31.16
C VAL A 69 -14.71 3.75 31.41
N PHE A 70 -15.90 3.69 30.82
CA PHE A 70 -16.98 4.65 31.06
C PHE A 70 -18.18 3.96 31.68
N CYS A 71 -18.75 4.60 32.69
CA CYS A 71 -20.00 4.13 33.28
C CYS A 71 -21.19 4.47 32.38
N VAL A 72 -22.17 3.58 32.35
CA VAL A 72 -23.39 3.73 31.53
C VAL A 72 -24.68 3.70 32.36
N SER A 73 -24.58 3.62 33.69
CA SER A 73 -25.73 3.48 34.59
C SER A 73 -25.67 4.49 35.75
N PHE A 74 -25.93 5.77 35.44
CA PHE A 74 -25.84 6.89 36.39
C PHE A 74 -26.33 6.57 37.82
N ALA A 75 -25.64 7.09 38.83
CA ALA A 75 -25.92 7.00 40.26
C ALA A 75 -25.72 5.63 40.94
N LEU A 76 -25.47 4.53 40.21
CA LEU A 76 -24.97 3.29 40.82
C LEU A 76 -23.53 3.48 41.34
N LYS A 77 -23.02 2.53 42.15
CA LYS A 77 -21.67 2.61 42.71
C LYS A 77 -20.65 2.66 41.56
N ALA A 78 -19.75 3.64 41.56
CA ALA A 78 -18.63 3.67 40.62
C ALA A 78 -17.72 2.45 40.83
N PRO A 79 -17.07 1.93 39.76
CA PRO A 79 -16.07 0.89 39.93
C PRO A 79 -14.93 1.36 40.85
N ASP A 80 -14.47 0.47 41.70
CA ASP A 80 -13.18 0.62 42.38
C ASP A 80 -12.10 -0.19 41.64
N THR A 81 -10.84 0.01 42.02
CA THR A 81 -9.69 -0.61 41.33
C THR A 81 -9.69 -2.14 41.35
N ASP A 82 -10.40 -2.75 42.30
CA ASP A 82 -10.46 -4.21 42.49
C ASP A 82 -11.76 -4.81 41.91
N GLU A 83 -12.64 -4.00 41.31
CA GLU A 83 -13.90 -4.49 40.75
C GLU A 83 -13.62 -5.44 39.57
N VAL A 84 -14.18 -6.64 39.68
CA VAL A 84 -14.06 -7.66 38.64
C VAL A 84 -15.27 -7.56 37.72
N TYR A 85 -14.98 -7.45 36.43
CA TYR A 85 -15.97 -7.39 35.37
C TYR A 85 -15.97 -8.67 34.55
N GLN A 86 -17.14 -9.05 34.05
CA GLN A 86 -17.33 -10.13 33.09
C GLN A 86 -18.02 -9.61 31.83
N PRO A 87 -17.86 -10.27 30.66
CA PRO A 87 -18.61 -9.92 29.46
C PRO A 87 -20.12 -9.92 29.74
N GLY A 88 -20.79 -8.82 29.45
CA GLY A 88 -22.23 -8.67 29.57
C GLY A 88 -22.94 -8.73 28.22
N ASP A 89 -24.23 -8.43 28.25
CA ASP A 89 -25.09 -8.37 27.05
C ASP A 89 -24.96 -7.02 26.30
N GLU A 90 -25.80 -6.84 25.28
CA GLU A 90 -26.00 -5.56 24.59
C GLU A 90 -26.29 -4.42 25.59
N LEU A 91 -25.71 -3.25 25.35
CA LEU A 91 -26.00 -2.06 26.14
C LEU A 91 -27.49 -1.69 26.04
N LEU A 92 -28.14 -1.67 27.19
CA LEU A 92 -29.51 -1.20 27.38
C LEU A 92 -29.51 0.14 28.12
N THR A 93 -30.61 0.88 28.02
CA THR A 93 -30.87 1.97 28.94
C THR A 93 -30.88 1.46 30.39
N LYS A 94 -30.68 2.35 31.35
CA LYS A 94 -30.83 2.11 32.79
C LYS A 94 -32.20 1.52 33.13
N TRP A 95 -33.20 1.76 32.29
CA TRP A 95 -34.57 1.30 32.45
C TRP A 95 -34.82 -0.10 31.86
N GLY A 96 -33.80 -0.73 31.26
CA GLY A 96 -33.88 -2.05 30.63
C GLY A 96 -34.43 -2.03 29.20
N GLU A 97 -34.51 -0.85 28.57
CA GLU A 97 -34.98 -0.71 27.19
C GLU A 97 -33.80 -0.80 26.22
N LYS A 98 -34.06 -1.32 25.02
CA LYS A 98 -33.06 -1.33 23.94
C LYS A 98 -32.80 0.08 23.47
N LEU A 99 -31.53 0.38 23.20
CA LEU A 99 -31.16 1.61 22.52
C LEU A 99 -31.71 1.61 21.09
N SER A 100 -32.06 2.80 20.58
CA SER A 100 -32.33 2.94 19.15
C SER A 100 -31.06 2.59 18.35
N PRO A 101 -31.19 2.05 17.12
CA PRO A 101 -30.02 1.72 16.30
C PRO A 101 -29.06 2.89 16.09
N ASP A 102 -29.58 4.10 15.86
CA ASP A 102 -28.74 5.30 15.67
C ASP A 102 -27.94 5.65 16.93
N VAL A 103 -28.55 5.54 18.11
CA VAL A 103 -27.87 5.79 19.39
C VAL A 103 -26.82 4.72 19.66
N ALA A 104 -27.14 3.45 19.41
CA ALA A 104 -26.17 2.36 19.56
C ALA A 104 -24.95 2.57 18.64
N ALA A 105 -25.18 2.95 17.37
CA ALA A 105 -24.13 3.22 16.40
C ALA A 105 -23.29 4.46 16.78
N ASN A 106 -23.92 5.53 17.28
CA ASN A 106 -23.22 6.70 17.81
C ASN A 106 -22.29 6.31 18.98
N ILE A 107 -22.79 5.49 19.92
CA ILE A 107 -21.99 5.04 21.06
C ILE A 107 -20.81 4.17 20.61
N SER A 108 -21.03 3.19 19.73
CA SER A 108 -19.95 2.35 19.20
C SER A 108 -18.86 3.19 18.52
N TYR A 109 -19.25 4.16 17.69
CA TYR A 109 -18.32 5.07 17.04
C TYR A 109 -17.52 5.89 18.06
N LEU A 110 -18.19 6.49 19.04
CA LEU A 110 -17.52 7.32 20.03
C LEU A 110 -16.55 6.52 20.92
N LEU A 111 -16.91 5.29 21.26
CA LEU A 111 -16.02 4.42 22.04
C LEU A 111 -14.78 4.01 21.23
N LEU A 112 -14.94 3.67 19.94
CA LEU A 112 -13.80 3.38 19.06
C LEU A 112 -12.86 4.60 18.92
N ARG A 113 -13.41 5.82 18.81
CA ARG A 113 -12.63 7.02 18.44
C ARG A 113 -12.12 7.82 19.62
N TYR A 114 -12.83 7.79 20.74
CA TYR A 114 -12.60 8.66 21.89
C TYR A 114 -12.58 7.89 23.22
N GLY A 115 -12.74 6.56 23.22
CA GLY A 115 -12.75 5.75 24.44
C GLY A 115 -11.43 5.76 25.21
N ASP A 116 -10.31 6.05 24.55
CA ASP A 116 -8.97 6.12 25.13
C ASP A 116 -8.45 7.56 25.28
N THR A 117 -9.31 8.58 25.06
CA THR A 117 -8.91 9.99 25.11
C THR A 117 -8.26 10.33 26.46
N GLN A 118 -7.17 11.10 26.39
CA GLN A 118 -6.48 11.67 27.53
C GLN A 118 -6.89 13.13 27.78
N ASN A 119 -7.82 13.65 26.99
CA ASN A 119 -8.33 15.01 27.14
C ASN A 119 -9.51 15.03 28.13
N PRO A 120 -9.43 15.79 29.24
CA PRO A 120 -10.49 15.85 30.24
C PRO A 120 -11.82 16.39 29.72
N ASP A 121 -11.79 17.32 28.76
CA ASP A 121 -13.00 17.87 28.14
C ASP A 121 -13.70 16.82 27.25
N GLU A 122 -12.93 16.02 26.51
CA GLU A 122 -13.48 14.95 25.67
C GLU A 122 -14.00 13.78 26.49
N ALA A 123 -13.27 13.36 27.53
CA ALA A 123 -13.72 12.28 28.40
C ALA A 123 -15.01 12.66 29.14
N ALA A 124 -15.12 13.92 29.61
CA ALA A 124 -16.36 14.41 30.21
C ALA A 124 -17.49 14.51 29.19
N ALA A 125 -17.21 14.96 27.97
CA ALA A 125 -18.20 15.00 26.90
C ALA A 125 -18.73 13.60 26.54
N LEU A 126 -17.82 12.62 26.41
CA LEU A 126 -18.18 11.23 26.15
C LEU A 126 -19.03 10.65 27.29
N ALA A 127 -18.60 10.80 28.54
CA ALA A 127 -19.37 10.36 29.70
C ALA A 127 -20.75 11.02 29.79
N HIS A 128 -20.85 12.32 29.50
CA HIS A 128 -22.11 13.04 29.44
C HIS A 128 -23.03 12.49 28.35
N LEU A 129 -22.53 12.28 27.14
CA LEU A 129 -23.31 11.73 26.02
C LEU A 129 -23.81 10.32 26.34
N LEU A 130 -22.92 9.44 26.85
CA LEU A 130 -23.29 8.10 27.28
C LEU A 130 -24.44 8.12 28.28
N HIS A 131 -24.31 8.89 29.37
CA HIS A 131 -25.39 9.02 30.36
C HIS A 131 -26.66 9.66 29.80
N SER A 132 -26.54 10.63 28.89
CA SER A 132 -27.68 11.28 28.25
C SER A 132 -28.48 10.32 27.37
N TRP A 133 -27.85 9.26 26.85
CA TRP A 133 -28.52 8.24 26.03
C TRP A 133 -28.97 7.03 26.84
N THR A 134 -28.19 6.62 27.83
CA THR A 134 -28.45 5.39 28.57
C THR A 134 -29.24 5.63 29.85
N ALA A 135 -29.20 6.81 30.44
CA ALA A 135 -29.82 7.09 31.74
C ALA A 135 -30.74 8.33 31.74
N ALA A 136 -31.16 8.80 30.56
CA ALA A 136 -32.10 9.91 30.45
C ALA A 136 -33.38 9.69 31.27
N PRO A 137 -33.96 10.72 31.90
CA PRO A 137 -35.25 10.60 32.58
C PRO A 137 -36.35 10.27 31.56
N ARG A 138 -37.19 9.28 31.85
CA ARG A 138 -38.38 8.98 31.02
C ARG A 138 -39.48 10.01 31.23
N SER A 139 -39.47 10.64 32.41
CA SER A 139 -40.34 11.74 32.78
C SER A 139 -39.67 12.63 33.83
N PRO A 140 -40.15 13.85 34.07
CA PRO A 140 -39.62 14.71 35.14
C PRO A 140 -39.64 14.07 36.54
N ALA A 141 -40.48 13.05 36.77
CA ALA A 141 -40.52 12.34 38.05
C ALA A 141 -39.27 11.48 38.32
N ASP A 142 -38.53 11.10 37.28
CA ASP A 142 -37.25 10.40 37.42
C ASP A 142 -36.13 11.36 37.89
N LEU A 143 -36.38 12.68 37.98
CA LEU A 143 -35.44 13.68 38.51
C LEU A 143 -35.76 14.12 39.95
N ASP A 144 -36.75 13.50 40.61
CA ASP A 144 -37.10 13.82 41.99
C ASP A 144 -35.93 13.44 42.93
N PRO A 145 -35.32 14.38 43.68
CA PRO A 145 -34.19 14.11 44.54
C PRO A 145 -34.50 13.17 45.71
N ALA A 146 -35.78 12.86 45.99
CA ALA A 146 -36.15 11.82 46.95
C ALA A 146 -35.95 10.40 46.40
N LYS A 147 -35.82 10.23 45.08
CA LYS A 147 -35.66 8.92 44.43
C LYS A 147 -34.34 8.25 44.81
N PRO A 148 -34.31 6.94 45.06
CA PRO A 148 -33.07 6.19 45.28
C PRO A 148 -32.24 6.11 43.99
N PHE A 149 -30.97 5.73 44.11
CA PHE A 149 -30.02 5.67 43.00
C PHE A 149 -30.42 4.76 41.83
N ASN A 150 -31.21 3.72 42.10
CA ASN A 150 -31.71 2.80 41.10
C ASN A 150 -32.94 3.33 40.34
N GLU A 151 -33.55 4.43 40.80
CA GLU A 151 -34.73 5.05 40.20
C GLU A 151 -34.48 6.47 39.67
N ILE A 152 -33.39 7.14 40.07
CA ILE A 152 -33.05 8.49 39.59
C ILE A 152 -32.47 8.44 38.17
N GLY A 153 -32.97 9.30 37.28
CA GLY A 153 -32.43 9.56 35.95
C GLY A 153 -31.31 10.59 35.97
N TYR A 154 -30.50 10.62 34.91
CA TYR A 154 -29.43 11.59 34.72
C TYR A 154 -30.02 12.96 34.30
N ASP A 155 -29.81 14.00 35.11
CA ASP A 155 -30.28 15.35 34.78
C ASP A 155 -29.37 15.99 33.72
N ILE A 156 -29.74 15.81 32.45
CA ILE A 156 -28.93 16.22 31.29
C ILE A 156 -28.61 17.73 31.35
N ASP A 157 -29.62 18.56 31.55
CA ASP A 157 -29.47 20.03 31.53
C ASP A 157 -28.64 20.53 32.71
N LEU A 158 -28.88 19.99 33.91
CA LEU A 158 -28.11 20.34 35.10
C LEU A 158 -26.64 20.01 34.93
N GLN A 159 -26.33 18.81 34.42
CA GLN A 159 -24.96 18.33 34.28
C GLN A 159 -24.25 19.07 33.15
N PHE A 160 -24.88 19.21 31.99
CA PHE A 160 -24.33 19.99 30.87
C PHE A 160 -24.08 21.45 31.28
N GLY A 161 -25.01 22.07 32.01
CA GLY A 161 -24.89 23.44 32.50
C GLY A 161 -23.65 23.66 33.37
N LYS A 162 -23.22 22.64 34.12
CA LYS A 162 -22.08 22.67 35.04
C LYS A 162 -20.74 22.28 34.39
N LEU A 163 -20.73 21.75 33.18
CA LEU A 163 -19.48 21.42 32.49
C LEU A 163 -18.65 22.68 32.18
N PRO A 164 -17.31 22.58 32.11
CA PRO A 164 -16.46 23.64 31.57
C PRO A 164 -16.79 23.97 30.11
N GLY A 165 -16.37 25.15 29.64
CA GLY A 165 -16.61 25.58 28.25
C GLY A 165 -16.10 24.59 27.21
N GLY A 166 -14.85 24.11 27.36
CA GLY A 166 -14.24 23.14 26.45
C GLY A 166 -15.00 21.81 26.41
N ALA A 167 -15.46 21.29 27.56
CA ALA A 167 -16.29 20.09 27.61
C ALA A 167 -17.66 20.28 26.92
N LYS A 168 -18.29 21.45 27.04
CA LYS A 168 -19.55 21.73 26.31
C LYS A 168 -19.33 21.75 24.80
N GLU A 169 -18.26 22.38 24.33
CA GLU A 169 -17.88 22.39 22.91
C GLU A 169 -17.57 20.96 22.42
N ALA A 170 -16.91 20.15 23.25
CA ALA A 170 -16.64 18.76 22.94
C ALA A 170 -17.92 17.91 22.86
N VAL A 171 -18.93 18.13 23.71
CA VAL A 171 -20.24 17.43 23.62
C VAL A 171 -20.88 17.65 22.25
N GLU A 172 -20.94 18.90 21.78
CA GLU A 172 -21.53 19.23 20.48
C GLU A 172 -20.72 18.63 19.33
N ARG A 173 -19.38 18.75 19.38
CA ARG A 173 -18.48 18.18 18.37
C ARG A 173 -18.56 16.66 18.29
N LEU A 174 -18.47 15.95 19.41
CA LEU A 174 -18.53 14.48 19.44
C LEU A 174 -19.89 13.98 18.96
N ARG A 175 -20.99 14.65 19.33
CA ARG A 175 -22.32 14.32 18.82
C ARG A 175 -22.39 14.45 17.29
N ALA A 176 -21.96 15.59 16.75
CA ALA A 176 -21.99 15.82 15.31
C ALA A 176 -21.08 14.84 14.55
N ASP A 177 -19.90 14.57 15.09
CA ASP A 177 -18.94 13.62 14.51
C ASP A 177 -19.50 12.19 14.49
N ALA A 178 -20.13 11.75 15.59
CA ALA A 178 -20.80 10.46 15.64
C ALA A 178 -21.95 10.36 14.64
N GLU A 179 -22.78 11.41 14.54
CA GLU A 179 -23.89 11.42 13.59
C GLU A 179 -23.43 11.34 12.13
N ALA A 180 -22.30 11.97 11.81
CA ALA A 180 -21.70 11.93 10.47
C ALA A 180 -21.01 10.59 10.18
N ASN A 181 -20.35 9.98 11.17
CA ASN A 181 -19.39 8.88 10.93
C ASN A 181 -19.80 7.54 11.55
N ARG A 182 -21.00 7.39 12.11
CA ARG A 182 -21.44 6.11 12.71
C ARG A 182 -21.51 4.95 11.72
N GLY A 183 -21.34 3.75 12.27
CA GLY A 183 -21.43 2.49 11.53
C GLY A 183 -22.86 2.11 11.09
N PRO A 184 -23.02 0.97 10.39
CA PRO A 184 -21.95 0.04 10.02
C PRO A 184 -20.99 0.64 9.00
N TRP A 185 -19.69 0.37 9.16
CA TRP A 185 -18.69 0.74 8.16
C TRP A 185 -18.49 -0.39 7.15
N THR A 186 -18.02 -0.01 5.96
CA THR A 186 -17.52 -0.95 4.96
C THR A 186 -16.12 -0.55 4.53
N ALA A 187 -15.25 -1.53 4.36
CA ALA A 187 -13.90 -1.36 3.83
C ALA A 187 -13.83 -1.85 2.38
N SER A 188 -13.00 -1.21 1.57
CA SER A 188 -12.73 -1.63 0.20
C SER A 188 -11.25 -1.44 -0.15
N VAL A 189 -10.74 -2.30 -1.02
CA VAL A 189 -9.47 -2.10 -1.72
C VAL A 189 -9.75 -2.15 -3.22
N THR A 190 -9.18 -1.20 -3.95
CA THR A 190 -9.31 -1.10 -5.41
C THR A 190 -7.92 -1.17 -6.02
N ALA A 191 -7.73 -2.17 -6.88
CA ALA A 191 -6.52 -2.33 -7.67
C ALA A 191 -6.60 -1.46 -8.94
N PRO A 192 -5.46 -1.19 -9.61
CA PRO A 192 -5.44 -0.60 -10.94
C PRO A 192 -6.27 -1.40 -11.94
N ASP A 193 -6.98 -0.71 -12.85
CA ASP A 193 -7.78 -1.33 -13.91
C ASP A 193 -6.91 -2.08 -14.95
N GLU A 194 -5.70 -1.58 -15.18
CA GLU A 194 -4.74 -2.16 -16.12
C GLU A 194 -3.78 -3.12 -15.41
N ALA A 195 -3.31 -4.13 -16.15
CA ALA A 195 -2.26 -5.01 -15.68
C ALA A 195 -0.99 -4.19 -15.39
N GLN A 196 -0.38 -4.45 -14.23
CA GLN A 196 0.82 -3.73 -13.82
C GLN A 196 2.08 -4.31 -14.46
N THR A 197 3.16 -3.53 -14.46
CA THR A 197 4.50 -4.06 -14.78
C THR A 197 5.26 -4.34 -13.48
N ILE A 198 5.81 -5.55 -13.34
CA ILE A 198 6.64 -5.94 -12.18
C ILE A 198 7.79 -4.96 -12.01
N GLY A 199 7.97 -4.47 -10.77
CA GLY A 199 8.96 -3.45 -10.40
C GLY A 199 8.53 -2.00 -10.70
N THR A 200 7.36 -1.78 -11.30
CA THR A 200 6.81 -0.44 -11.54
C THR A 200 5.67 -0.14 -10.57
N PRO A 201 5.73 0.94 -9.78
CA PRO A 201 4.63 1.33 -8.90
C PRO A 201 3.35 1.60 -9.69
N GLY A 202 2.22 1.10 -9.18
CA GLY A 202 0.90 1.52 -9.62
C GLY A 202 0.05 1.96 -8.44
N GLU A 203 -1.01 2.69 -8.77
CA GLU A 203 -1.87 3.33 -7.79
C GLU A 203 -2.99 2.41 -7.33
N TRP A 204 -3.01 2.09 -6.04
CA TRP A 204 -4.09 1.35 -5.38
C TRP A 204 -4.84 2.30 -4.45
N THR A 205 -6.12 2.03 -4.23
CA THR A 205 -6.93 2.85 -3.30
C THR A 205 -7.55 1.96 -2.23
N VAL A 206 -7.45 2.40 -0.98
CA VAL A 206 -8.24 1.84 0.13
C VAL A 206 -9.33 2.83 0.49
N GLY A 207 -10.54 2.34 0.74
CA GLY A 207 -11.69 3.16 1.12
C GLY A 207 -12.37 2.64 2.38
N VAL A 208 -12.90 3.56 3.18
CA VAL A 208 -13.78 3.28 4.31
C VAL A 208 -15.01 4.18 4.20
N THR A 209 -16.19 3.58 4.19
CA THR A 209 -17.45 4.34 4.12
C THR A 209 -18.38 3.99 5.27
N ASN A 210 -19.19 4.98 5.70
CA ASN A 210 -20.21 4.83 6.73
C ASN A 210 -21.49 4.17 6.19
N ALA A 211 -22.52 4.08 7.03
CA ALA A 211 -23.82 3.50 6.68
C ALA A 211 -24.56 4.22 5.54
N ALA A 212 -24.26 5.51 5.33
CA ALA A 212 -24.81 6.33 4.25
C ALA A 212 -24.01 6.23 2.95
N GLY A 213 -22.88 5.50 2.94
CA GLY A 213 -21.96 5.41 1.81
C GLY A 213 -21.02 6.61 1.69
N GLU A 214 -20.95 7.48 2.71
CA GLU A 214 -20.02 8.60 2.75
C GLU A 214 -18.68 8.15 3.34
N GLY A 215 -17.58 8.73 2.87
CA GLY A 215 -16.24 8.41 3.33
C GLY A 215 -15.99 8.76 4.80
N VAL A 216 -15.32 7.87 5.53
CA VAL A 216 -14.97 8.10 6.94
C VAL A 216 -13.51 8.52 7.06
N PRO A 217 -13.22 9.74 7.54
CA PRO A 217 -11.87 10.26 7.60
C PRO A 217 -11.08 9.76 8.81
N GLY A 218 -9.76 9.81 8.72
CA GLY A 218 -8.87 9.58 9.85
C GLY A 218 -8.86 8.13 10.35
N VAL A 219 -9.28 7.16 9.55
CA VAL A 219 -9.33 5.74 9.93
C VAL A 219 -7.96 5.10 9.68
N PRO A 220 -7.28 4.57 10.70
CA PRO A 220 -6.04 3.84 10.51
C PRO A 220 -6.32 2.47 9.88
N VAL A 221 -5.63 2.16 8.79
CA VAL A 221 -5.74 0.90 8.05
C VAL A 221 -4.37 0.24 7.97
N THR A 222 -4.30 -1.01 8.39
CA THR A 222 -3.08 -1.83 8.27
C THR A 222 -3.13 -2.67 6.99
N LEU A 223 -2.04 -2.64 6.23
CA LEU A 223 -1.91 -3.28 4.93
C LEU A 223 -1.04 -4.54 5.03
N THR A 224 -1.47 -5.59 4.35
CA THR A 224 -0.69 -6.81 4.11
C THR A 224 -0.55 -6.98 2.60
N LEU A 225 0.70 -7.12 2.13
CA LEU A 225 1.01 -7.26 0.72
C LEU A 225 1.52 -8.68 0.42
N THR A 226 1.10 -9.22 -0.72
CA THR A 226 1.63 -10.46 -1.31
C THR A 226 2.07 -10.17 -2.74
N ASP A 227 3.24 -10.67 -3.14
CA ASP A 227 3.83 -10.43 -4.46
C ASP A 227 3.89 -8.94 -4.84
N ALA A 228 4.07 -8.08 -3.83
CA ALA A 228 4.12 -6.64 -3.96
C ALA A 228 4.89 -5.97 -2.82
N GLU A 229 5.42 -4.79 -3.09
CA GLU A 229 6.07 -3.89 -2.14
C GLU A 229 5.36 -2.53 -2.13
N LEU A 230 5.29 -1.91 -0.96
CA LEU A 230 4.67 -0.59 -0.76
C LEU A 230 5.76 0.47 -0.61
N ASP A 231 5.62 1.59 -1.31
CA ASP A 231 6.44 2.78 -1.05
C ASP A 231 5.86 3.58 0.13
N GLY A 232 6.21 3.18 1.35
CA GLY A 232 5.78 3.87 2.58
C GLY A 232 5.52 2.96 3.77
N GLU A 233 4.71 3.47 4.71
CA GLU A 233 4.31 2.75 5.92
C GLU A 233 3.17 1.78 5.64
N GLN A 234 3.19 0.60 6.29
CA GLN A 234 2.12 -0.39 6.17
C GLN A 234 0.82 0.03 6.87
N THR A 235 0.86 1.08 7.69
CA THR A 235 -0.35 1.67 8.27
C THR A 235 -0.59 3.01 7.60
N VAL A 236 -1.72 3.13 6.92
CA VAL A 236 -2.17 4.38 6.29
C VAL A 236 -3.41 4.92 7.00
N THR A 237 -3.69 6.21 6.82
CA THR A 237 -4.88 6.85 7.40
C THR A 237 -5.75 7.39 6.28
N THR A 238 -7.06 7.13 6.32
CA THR A 238 -7.99 7.68 5.33
C THR A 238 -8.04 9.21 5.38
N GLY A 239 -8.10 9.84 4.21
CA GLY A 239 -8.29 11.28 4.03
C GLY A 239 -9.72 11.73 4.29
N GLU A 240 -10.01 13.00 4.00
CA GLU A 240 -11.32 13.63 4.23
C GLU A 240 -12.48 12.93 3.48
N ASP A 241 -12.18 12.30 2.35
CA ASP A 241 -13.14 11.55 1.53
C ASP A 241 -13.23 10.06 1.90
N GLY A 242 -12.60 9.65 3.00
CA GLY A 242 -12.57 8.27 3.45
C GLY A 242 -11.65 7.35 2.65
N THR A 243 -10.77 7.88 1.80
CA THR A 243 -9.85 7.08 0.98
C THR A 243 -8.38 7.31 1.34
N ALA A 244 -7.54 6.32 1.04
CA ALA A 244 -6.08 6.43 1.08
C ALA A 244 -5.48 5.82 -0.18
N THR A 245 -4.66 6.60 -0.87
CA THR A 245 -3.96 6.18 -2.10
C THR A 245 -2.60 5.58 -1.76
N LEU A 246 -2.26 4.47 -2.43
CA LEU A 246 -1.07 3.68 -2.20
C LEU A 246 -0.27 3.54 -3.50
N GLN A 247 1.06 3.62 -3.41
CA GLN A 247 1.95 3.30 -4.51
C GLN A 247 2.54 1.90 -4.28
N VAL A 248 2.04 0.93 -5.03
CA VAL A 248 2.36 -0.49 -4.86
C VAL A 248 3.06 -1.02 -6.09
N SER A 249 4.28 -1.54 -5.89
CA SER A 249 5.12 -2.14 -6.94
C SER A 249 4.96 -3.66 -6.89
N PRO A 250 4.46 -4.32 -7.94
CA PRO A 250 4.41 -5.77 -7.99
C PRO A 250 5.80 -6.38 -7.98
N THR A 251 5.98 -7.48 -7.25
CA THR A 251 7.19 -8.31 -7.25
C THR A 251 6.95 -9.70 -7.81
N GLY A 252 5.68 -10.07 -8.07
CA GLY A 252 5.26 -11.29 -8.76
C GLY A 252 4.04 -11.06 -9.66
N GLU A 253 3.55 -12.13 -10.29
CA GLU A 253 2.49 -12.04 -11.33
C GLU A 253 1.09 -11.74 -10.78
N ASN A 254 0.86 -11.97 -9.48
CA ASN A 254 -0.46 -11.82 -8.84
C ASN A 254 -0.37 -10.93 -7.59
N PRO A 255 0.02 -9.65 -7.74
CA PRO A 255 0.07 -8.73 -6.61
C PRO A 255 -1.29 -8.63 -5.90
N LYS A 256 -1.24 -8.69 -4.56
CA LYS A 256 -2.40 -8.59 -3.69
C LYS A 256 -2.16 -7.55 -2.59
N VAL A 257 -3.16 -6.71 -2.37
CA VAL A 257 -3.22 -5.82 -1.21
C VAL A 257 -4.44 -6.21 -0.38
N ALA A 258 -4.20 -6.57 0.88
CA ALA A 258 -5.24 -6.77 1.88
C ALA A 258 -5.16 -5.66 2.92
N ALA A 259 -6.30 -5.07 3.26
CA ALA A 259 -6.47 -4.05 4.28
C ALA A 259 -7.22 -4.64 5.48
N SER A 260 -6.78 -4.30 6.69
CA SER A 260 -7.47 -4.58 7.96
C SER A 260 -7.58 -3.31 8.81
N LEU A 261 -8.72 -3.10 9.45
CA LEU A 261 -8.99 -1.95 10.32
C LEU A 261 -10.01 -2.28 11.41
N SER A 262 -9.95 -1.53 12.53
CA SER A 262 -11.01 -1.53 13.54
C SER A 262 -12.15 -0.60 13.12
N ALA A 263 -13.37 -1.11 13.16
CA ALA A 263 -14.60 -0.38 12.85
C ALA A 263 -15.57 -0.41 14.03
N PRO A 264 -16.56 0.50 14.08
CA PRO A 264 -17.59 0.46 15.10
C PRO A 264 -18.36 -0.86 15.02
N ALA A 265 -18.51 -1.55 16.14
CA ALA A 265 -19.40 -2.71 16.26
C ALA A 265 -20.84 -2.27 16.04
N ASP A 266 -21.64 -3.16 15.47
CA ASP A 266 -23.06 -2.92 15.19
C ASP A 266 -23.83 -2.46 16.44
N ARG A 267 -23.40 -2.93 17.62
CA ARG A 267 -23.96 -2.57 18.92
C ARG A 267 -22.85 -2.54 19.99
N PRO A 268 -22.92 -1.61 20.95
CA PRO A 268 -22.00 -1.59 22.06
C PRO A 268 -22.39 -2.65 23.10
N TYR A 269 -21.40 -3.36 23.63
CA TYR A 269 -21.57 -4.34 24.71
C TYR A 269 -21.04 -3.80 26.03
N VAL A 270 -21.75 -4.13 27.11
CA VAL A 270 -21.31 -3.78 28.46
C VAL A 270 -20.43 -4.86 29.05
N GLN A 271 -19.65 -4.47 30.03
CA GLN A 271 -19.11 -5.38 31.02
C GLN A 271 -19.93 -5.25 32.28
N ASP A 272 -20.41 -6.39 32.79
CA ASP A 272 -21.20 -6.45 34.01
C ASP A 272 -20.27 -6.66 35.22
N PRO A 273 -20.44 -5.90 36.31
CA PRO A 273 -19.69 -6.13 37.53
C PRO A 273 -20.16 -7.43 38.18
N VAL A 274 -19.25 -8.16 38.83
CA VAL A 274 -19.60 -9.33 39.64
C VAL A 274 -20.42 -8.90 40.87
N THR A 275 -20.25 -7.67 41.35
CA THR A 275 -21.03 -7.09 42.45
C THR A 275 -22.28 -6.37 41.95
N ALA A 276 -23.45 -6.73 42.47
CA ALA A 276 -24.76 -6.28 41.94
C ALA A 276 -25.05 -4.77 42.03
N ASP A 277 -24.34 -4.02 42.88
CA ASP A 277 -24.61 -2.59 43.11
C ASP A 277 -23.63 -1.65 42.36
N THR A 278 -22.66 -2.21 41.62
CA THR A 278 -21.68 -1.46 40.84
C THR A 278 -22.21 -1.12 39.43
N GLN A 279 -21.71 -0.03 38.85
CA GLN A 279 -22.04 0.39 37.50
C GLN A 279 -21.54 -0.62 36.46
N ARG A 280 -22.37 -0.88 35.45
CA ARG A 280 -21.90 -1.49 34.20
C ARG A 280 -21.02 -0.50 33.46
N VAL A 281 -20.01 -1.02 32.76
CA VAL A 281 -19.03 -0.19 32.06
C VAL A 281 -18.86 -0.58 30.61
N VAL A 282 -18.37 0.36 29.82
CA VAL A 282 -17.91 0.15 28.44
C VAL A 282 -16.47 0.65 28.34
N SER A 283 -15.58 -0.11 27.69
CA SER A 283 -14.17 0.28 27.51
C SER A 283 -13.86 0.59 26.05
N THR A 284 -14.08 -0.42 25.21
CA THR A 284 -13.77 -0.45 23.77
C THR A 284 -14.76 -1.39 23.05
N GLY A 285 -15.83 -1.83 23.72
CA GLY A 285 -16.77 -2.87 23.28
C GLY A 285 -17.66 -2.49 22.09
N GLY A 286 -17.30 -1.42 21.39
CA GLY A 286 -17.88 -0.96 20.14
C GLY A 286 -16.96 -1.22 18.96
N GLU A 287 -16.13 -2.27 18.97
CA GLU A 287 -15.16 -2.54 17.91
C GLU A 287 -15.41 -3.89 17.22
N GLN A 288 -15.25 -3.92 15.91
CA GLN A 288 -15.15 -5.11 15.08
C GLN A 288 -14.01 -4.95 14.07
N GLU A 289 -13.38 -6.04 13.65
CA GLU A 289 -12.37 -5.98 12.58
C GLU A 289 -13.06 -6.06 11.22
N LEU A 290 -12.72 -5.13 10.32
CA LEU A 290 -13.08 -5.20 8.91
C LEU A 290 -11.85 -5.53 8.08
N THR A 291 -12.04 -6.42 7.10
CA THR A 291 -11.01 -6.74 6.12
C THR A 291 -11.53 -6.52 4.70
N ALA A 292 -10.64 -6.09 3.81
CA ALA A 292 -10.91 -5.95 2.39
C ALA A 292 -9.65 -6.32 1.61
N GLU A 293 -9.81 -6.82 0.39
CA GLU A 293 -8.65 -7.16 -0.45
C GLU A 293 -8.96 -6.97 -1.92
N ALA A 294 -7.91 -6.71 -2.69
CA ALA A 294 -7.95 -6.74 -4.14
C ALA A 294 -6.68 -7.39 -4.69
N THR A 295 -6.81 -7.93 -5.89
CA THR A 295 -5.72 -8.50 -6.67
C THR A 295 -5.77 -7.95 -8.07
N THR A 296 -4.61 -7.80 -8.71
CA THR A 296 -4.52 -7.56 -10.15
C THR A 296 -3.47 -8.49 -10.75
N GLN A 297 -3.30 -8.44 -12.07
CA GLN A 297 -2.23 -9.14 -12.76
C GLN A 297 -1.04 -8.20 -12.96
N ALA A 298 0.16 -8.76 -12.88
CA ALA A 298 1.37 -8.07 -13.28
C ALA A 298 2.21 -8.91 -14.25
N VAL A 299 2.85 -8.23 -15.19
CA VAL A 299 3.75 -8.83 -16.17
C VAL A 299 5.15 -8.25 -16.03
N THR A 300 6.17 -8.99 -16.41
CA THR A 300 7.54 -8.50 -16.48
C THR A 300 7.67 -7.38 -17.51
N ALA A 301 8.68 -6.50 -17.40
CA ALA A 301 8.90 -5.48 -18.43
C ALA A 301 9.18 -6.12 -19.81
N PRO A 302 8.57 -5.61 -20.90
CA PRO A 302 8.73 -6.21 -22.22
C PRO A 302 10.19 -6.16 -22.68
N GLY A 303 10.59 -7.20 -23.41
CA GLY A 303 11.92 -7.33 -23.98
C GLY A 303 11.99 -6.82 -25.42
N VAL A 304 13.19 -6.46 -25.84
CA VAL A 304 13.50 -6.10 -27.23
C VAL A 304 14.57 -7.04 -27.78
N VAL A 305 14.43 -7.47 -29.03
CA VAL A 305 15.49 -8.17 -29.77
C VAL A 305 15.91 -7.33 -30.95
N ARG A 306 17.20 -7.02 -31.04
CA ARG A 306 17.81 -6.35 -32.19
C ARG A 306 18.72 -7.33 -32.90
N VAL A 307 18.44 -7.61 -34.17
CA VAL A 307 19.22 -8.53 -34.98
C VAL A 307 19.98 -7.75 -36.03
N ALA A 308 21.29 -7.96 -36.11
CA ALA A 308 22.12 -7.48 -37.20
C ALA A 308 22.44 -8.63 -38.16
N LYS A 309 22.12 -8.44 -39.44
CA LYS A 309 22.55 -9.31 -40.51
C LYS A 309 23.78 -8.70 -41.16
N VAL A 310 24.90 -9.40 -41.12
CA VAL A 310 26.17 -8.89 -41.62
C VAL A 310 26.83 -9.83 -42.61
N ASP A 311 27.69 -9.25 -43.44
CA ASP A 311 28.68 -9.96 -44.23
C ASP A 311 29.85 -10.36 -43.32
N SER A 312 30.21 -11.65 -43.34
CA SER A 312 31.20 -12.21 -42.40
C SER A 312 32.61 -11.66 -42.61
N GLU A 313 32.94 -11.19 -43.81
CA GLU A 313 34.28 -10.68 -44.12
C GLU A 313 34.40 -9.17 -43.88
N THR A 314 33.36 -8.42 -44.25
CA THR A 314 33.39 -6.95 -44.26
C THR A 314 32.68 -6.32 -43.06
N GLY A 315 31.86 -7.09 -42.33
CA GLY A 315 31.01 -6.59 -41.24
C GLY A 315 29.91 -5.62 -41.70
N LYS A 316 29.69 -5.48 -43.01
CA LYS A 316 28.66 -4.59 -43.56
C LYS A 316 27.28 -5.22 -43.38
N GLY A 317 26.28 -4.37 -43.14
CA GLY A 317 24.89 -4.79 -43.03
C GLY A 317 24.35 -5.36 -44.35
N ILE A 318 23.54 -6.41 -44.25
CA ILE A 318 22.83 -7.01 -45.37
C ILE A 318 21.33 -6.80 -45.18
N ALA A 319 20.72 -6.00 -46.03
CA ALA A 319 19.28 -5.76 -46.05
C ALA A 319 18.52 -6.83 -46.87
N GLY A 320 17.22 -6.93 -46.66
CA GLY A 320 16.32 -7.77 -47.43
C GLY A 320 16.35 -9.25 -47.05
N VAL A 321 16.98 -9.63 -45.93
CA VAL A 321 17.07 -11.02 -45.51
C VAL A 321 15.85 -11.41 -44.68
N PRO A 322 15.08 -12.44 -45.07
CA PRO A 322 13.97 -12.94 -44.27
C PRO A 322 14.48 -13.77 -43.09
N LEU A 323 14.12 -13.34 -41.89
CA LEU A 323 14.52 -13.89 -40.60
C LEU A 323 13.28 -14.34 -39.83
N ARG A 324 13.22 -15.63 -39.47
CA ARG A 324 12.14 -16.21 -38.70
C ARG A 324 12.40 -16.05 -37.20
N LEU A 325 11.43 -15.52 -36.48
CA LEU A 325 11.44 -15.37 -35.03
C LEU A 325 10.84 -16.61 -34.36
N THR A 326 11.64 -17.31 -33.56
CA THR A 326 11.22 -18.57 -32.91
C THR A 326 11.58 -18.58 -31.42
N ALA A 327 10.98 -19.52 -30.69
CA ALA A 327 11.41 -19.94 -29.37
C ALA A 327 12.75 -20.72 -29.42
N ALA A 328 13.21 -21.21 -28.26
CA ALA A 328 14.47 -21.93 -28.08
C ALA A 328 14.65 -23.17 -28.98
N ASP A 329 13.55 -23.82 -29.38
CA ASP A 329 13.58 -25.04 -30.19
C ASP A 329 13.76 -24.78 -31.70
N LYS A 330 13.80 -23.51 -32.11
CA LYS A 330 13.92 -23.05 -33.50
C LYS A 330 12.72 -23.41 -34.39
N THR A 331 11.60 -23.85 -33.81
CA THR A 331 10.43 -24.33 -34.54
C THR A 331 9.14 -23.67 -34.08
N GLU A 332 8.94 -23.53 -32.78
CA GLU A 332 7.76 -22.89 -32.22
C GLU A 332 7.91 -21.35 -32.25
N PRO A 333 6.81 -20.60 -32.36
CA PRO A 333 6.85 -19.14 -32.33
C PRO A 333 7.31 -18.60 -30.98
N ALA A 334 8.04 -17.49 -30.99
CA ALA A 334 8.27 -16.71 -29.77
C ALA A 334 6.95 -16.11 -29.26
N LEU A 335 6.91 -15.72 -27.99
CA LEU A 335 5.70 -15.16 -27.38
C LEU A 335 5.76 -13.64 -27.28
N GLY A 336 4.64 -12.99 -27.59
CA GLY A 336 4.41 -11.58 -27.31
C GLY A 336 4.19 -11.34 -25.82
N GLN A 337 4.23 -10.07 -25.41
CA GLN A 337 4.06 -9.66 -24.01
C GLN A 337 2.68 -10.03 -23.44
N ASP A 338 1.67 -10.18 -24.29
CA ASP A 338 0.34 -10.71 -23.98
C ASP A 338 0.32 -12.24 -23.76
N GLY A 339 1.44 -12.92 -23.99
CA GLY A 339 1.57 -14.37 -23.93
C GLY A 339 1.11 -15.09 -25.20
N GLU A 340 0.67 -14.37 -26.24
CA GLU A 340 0.24 -14.97 -27.49
C GLU A 340 1.43 -15.32 -28.41
N PRO A 341 1.33 -16.41 -29.20
CA PRO A 341 2.32 -16.73 -30.23
C PRO A 341 2.47 -15.65 -31.31
N ILE A 342 3.71 -15.22 -31.57
CA ILE A 342 4.01 -14.29 -32.67
C ILE A 342 4.11 -15.07 -33.99
N VAL A 343 3.00 -15.10 -34.72
CA VAL A 343 2.85 -15.85 -35.97
C VAL A 343 2.62 -14.93 -37.18
N GLY A 344 3.03 -15.40 -38.36
CA GLY A 344 2.69 -14.77 -39.64
C GLY A 344 1.28 -15.16 -40.11
N GLU A 345 0.86 -14.62 -41.26
CA GLU A 345 -0.44 -14.93 -41.88
C GLU A 345 -0.63 -16.42 -42.21
N ASP A 346 0.47 -17.17 -42.33
CA ASP A 346 0.48 -18.61 -42.58
C ASP A 346 0.36 -19.47 -41.31
N GLY A 347 0.22 -18.84 -40.14
CA GLY A 347 0.13 -19.49 -38.84
C GLY A 347 1.46 -20.10 -38.36
N LYS A 348 2.57 -19.82 -39.05
CA LYS A 348 3.93 -20.24 -38.65
C LYS A 348 4.63 -19.11 -37.91
N PRO A 349 5.78 -19.36 -37.26
CA PRO A 349 6.51 -18.30 -36.59
C PRO A 349 6.79 -17.12 -37.54
N ALA A 350 6.57 -15.91 -37.04
CA ALA A 350 6.64 -14.71 -37.87
C ALA A 350 8.00 -14.55 -38.55
N VAL A 351 7.96 -14.05 -39.79
CA VAL A 351 9.15 -13.75 -40.58
C VAL A 351 9.25 -12.23 -40.70
N VAL A 352 10.37 -11.69 -40.25
CA VAL A 352 10.73 -10.28 -40.40
C VAL A 352 11.86 -10.13 -41.40
N THR A 353 12.09 -8.93 -41.92
CA THR A 353 13.13 -8.69 -42.93
C THR A 353 14.15 -7.71 -42.38
N SER A 354 15.44 -7.97 -42.59
CA SER A 354 16.50 -7.02 -42.24
C SER A 354 16.41 -5.76 -43.10
N GLU A 355 16.62 -4.58 -42.52
CA GLU A 355 16.43 -3.31 -43.21
C GLU A 355 17.65 -2.38 -43.13
N GLY A 356 17.72 -1.45 -44.09
CA GLY A 356 18.71 -0.38 -44.13
C GLY A 356 20.16 -0.81 -44.37
N GLU A 357 21.06 0.16 -44.44
CA GLU A 357 22.50 -0.10 -44.67
C GLU A 357 23.17 -0.89 -43.54
N GLN A 358 22.55 -0.92 -42.37
CA GLN A 358 23.02 -1.67 -41.21
C GLN A 358 22.52 -3.12 -41.20
N GLY A 359 21.58 -3.49 -42.07
CA GLY A 359 21.01 -4.84 -42.10
C GLY A 359 20.34 -5.22 -40.79
N VAL A 360 19.65 -4.28 -40.14
CA VAL A 360 19.10 -4.47 -38.79
C VAL A 360 17.60 -4.67 -38.84
N VAL A 361 17.08 -5.51 -37.94
CA VAL A 361 15.67 -5.56 -37.60
C VAL A 361 15.51 -5.50 -36.08
N THR A 362 14.46 -4.81 -35.62
CA THR A 362 14.11 -4.70 -34.20
C THR A 362 12.75 -5.35 -33.97
N LEU A 363 12.66 -6.17 -32.94
CA LEU A 363 11.47 -6.85 -32.48
C LEU A 363 11.18 -6.36 -31.06
N GLU A 364 10.01 -5.76 -30.85
CA GLU A 364 9.61 -5.16 -29.58
C GLU A 364 8.46 -5.96 -28.95
N ASN A 365 8.11 -5.62 -27.70
CA ASN A 365 6.97 -6.21 -26.96
C ASN A 365 7.03 -7.74 -26.82
N LEU A 366 8.24 -8.27 -26.59
CA LEU A 366 8.46 -9.69 -26.37
C LEU A 366 8.26 -10.03 -24.89
N ARG A 367 7.62 -11.18 -24.61
CA ARG A 367 7.56 -11.74 -23.25
C ARG A 367 8.95 -11.88 -22.65
N THR A 368 9.08 -11.66 -21.34
CA THR A 368 10.35 -11.87 -20.64
C THR A 368 10.17 -12.64 -19.32
N PRO A 369 11.19 -13.36 -18.86
CA PRO A 369 12.33 -13.81 -19.65
C PRO A 369 11.90 -14.89 -20.66
N GLN A 370 12.49 -14.89 -21.86
CA GLN A 370 12.33 -15.99 -22.81
C GLN A 370 13.60 -16.17 -23.66
N GLU A 371 13.88 -17.38 -24.11
CA GLU A 371 14.93 -17.64 -25.09
C GLU A 371 14.36 -17.52 -26.51
N ILE A 372 15.02 -16.68 -27.30
CA ILE A 372 14.63 -16.36 -28.68
C ILE A 372 15.74 -16.84 -29.60
N CYS A 373 15.33 -17.50 -30.67
CA CYS A 373 16.19 -17.82 -31.78
C CYS A 373 15.71 -17.09 -33.03
N ILE A 374 16.66 -16.59 -33.82
CA ILE A 374 16.41 -15.98 -35.12
C ILE A 374 17.04 -16.89 -36.16
N VAL A 375 16.23 -17.34 -37.12
CA VAL A 375 16.63 -18.34 -38.12
C VAL A 375 16.47 -17.76 -39.52
N GLU A 376 17.53 -17.80 -40.31
CA GLU A 376 17.47 -17.34 -41.70
C GLU A 376 16.59 -18.27 -42.55
N VAL A 377 15.62 -17.69 -43.27
CA VAL A 377 14.66 -18.47 -44.07
C VAL A 377 15.21 -18.78 -45.45
N SER A 378 15.96 -17.85 -46.03
CA SER A 378 16.60 -17.97 -47.34
C SER A 378 17.76 -16.98 -47.46
N PRO A 379 18.81 -17.31 -48.24
CA PRO A 379 19.95 -16.44 -48.41
C PRO A 379 19.60 -15.15 -49.15
N PRO A 380 20.25 -14.02 -48.82
CA PRO A 380 20.26 -12.84 -49.68
C PRO A 380 20.95 -13.15 -51.02
N ASN A 381 20.64 -12.34 -52.04
CA ASN A 381 21.31 -12.46 -53.34
C ASN A 381 22.84 -12.32 -53.20
N GLY A 382 23.60 -13.28 -53.72
CA GLY A 382 25.07 -13.28 -53.67
C GLY A 382 25.66 -13.93 -52.41
N TYR A 383 24.87 -14.75 -51.71
CA TYR A 383 25.25 -15.47 -50.48
C TYR A 383 24.70 -16.91 -50.45
N ASP A 384 24.27 -17.46 -51.59
CA ASP A 384 23.62 -18.77 -51.65
C ASP A 384 24.58 -19.97 -51.57
N ASP A 385 25.86 -19.81 -51.91
CA ASP A 385 26.85 -20.89 -51.90
C ASP A 385 27.05 -21.49 -50.50
N ALA A 386 26.94 -20.67 -49.45
CA ALA A 386 27.21 -21.05 -48.07
C ALA A 386 25.95 -21.42 -47.26
N PHE A 387 24.75 -21.33 -47.86
CA PHE A 387 23.49 -21.55 -47.15
C PHE A 387 23.08 -23.03 -47.17
N ASP A 388 22.95 -23.65 -45.99
CA ASP A 388 22.39 -25.00 -45.82
C ASP A 388 20.94 -24.90 -45.31
N PRO A 389 19.91 -25.22 -46.13
CA PRO A 389 18.51 -25.19 -45.67
C PRO A 389 18.20 -26.21 -44.56
N ALA A 390 19.03 -27.25 -44.37
CA ALA A 390 18.88 -28.18 -43.26
C ALA A 390 19.51 -27.66 -41.96
N ASN A 391 20.45 -26.72 -42.06
CA ASN A 391 21.14 -26.08 -40.93
C ASN A 391 21.28 -24.56 -41.19
N PRO A 392 20.16 -23.82 -41.30
CA PRO A 392 20.21 -22.41 -41.66
C PRO A 392 20.98 -21.61 -40.61
N PRO A 393 21.70 -20.53 -41.02
CA PRO A 393 22.30 -19.59 -40.10
C PRO A 393 21.28 -19.12 -39.04
N SER A 394 21.68 -19.19 -37.77
CA SER A 394 20.82 -18.79 -36.65
C SER A 394 21.61 -18.25 -35.48
N ALA A 395 20.98 -17.37 -34.71
CA ALA A 395 21.50 -16.84 -33.46
C ALA A 395 20.41 -16.94 -32.38
N CYS A 396 20.79 -17.32 -31.17
CA CYS A 396 19.88 -17.47 -30.05
C CYS A 396 20.40 -16.71 -28.82
N GLY A 397 19.48 -16.28 -27.96
CA GLY A 397 19.80 -15.72 -26.66
C GLY A 397 18.56 -15.52 -25.80
N THR A 398 18.76 -15.27 -24.51
CA THR A 398 17.67 -14.98 -23.57
C THR A 398 17.44 -13.47 -23.49
N VAL A 399 16.23 -13.04 -23.82
CA VAL A 399 15.79 -11.66 -23.56
C VAL A 399 15.31 -11.55 -22.12
N GLN A 400 15.91 -10.63 -21.35
CA GLN A 400 15.60 -10.37 -19.95
C GLN A 400 14.56 -9.24 -19.83
N PRO A 401 13.84 -9.13 -18.69
CA PRO A 401 12.86 -8.06 -18.50
C PRO A 401 13.43 -6.66 -18.71
N GLY A 402 12.81 -5.89 -19.62
CA GLY A 402 13.21 -4.50 -19.94
C GLY A 402 14.50 -4.35 -20.77
N ASP A 403 15.18 -5.44 -21.09
CA ASP A 403 16.47 -5.43 -21.78
C ASP A 403 16.33 -5.53 -23.30
N THR A 404 17.37 -5.09 -24.01
CA THR A 404 17.56 -5.36 -25.43
C THR A 404 18.58 -6.47 -25.64
N LEU A 405 18.13 -7.63 -26.14
CA LEU A 405 19.00 -8.69 -26.62
C LEU A 405 19.52 -8.34 -28.01
N VAL A 406 20.84 -8.29 -28.17
CA VAL A 406 21.49 -8.05 -29.45
C VAL A 406 22.00 -9.36 -30.03
N LEU A 407 21.56 -9.70 -31.24
CA LEU A 407 21.96 -10.90 -31.97
C LEU A 407 22.62 -10.51 -33.30
N GLU A 408 23.56 -11.33 -33.76
CA GLU A 408 24.22 -11.15 -35.04
C GLU A 408 24.17 -12.46 -35.84
N ILE A 409 23.82 -12.37 -37.12
CA ILE A 409 23.84 -13.48 -38.06
C ILE A 409 24.72 -13.08 -39.25
N ALA A 410 25.84 -13.77 -39.44
CA ALA A 410 26.79 -13.49 -40.51
C ALA A 410 26.62 -14.44 -41.71
N ASN A 411 26.71 -13.93 -42.94
CA ASN A 411 26.77 -14.76 -44.16
C ASN A 411 28.09 -14.55 -44.90
N VAL A 412 28.54 -15.61 -45.57
CA VAL A 412 29.71 -15.61 -46.45
C VAL A 412 29.24 -15.33 -47.88
N ALA A 413 29.80 -14.30 -48.51
CA ALA A 413 29.47 -13.96 -49.89
C ALA A 413 29.96 -15.05 -50.88
N ASP A 414 29.23 -15.22 -51.98
CA ASP A 414 29.57 -16.19 -53.01
C ASP A 414 30.91 -15.87 -53.67
N GLN A 415 31.69 -16.91 -53.97
CA GLN A 415 32.97 -16.72 -54.65
C GLN A 415 32.75 -16.61 -56.15
N VAL A 416 32.80 -15.39 -56.68
CA VAL A 416 32.78 -15.17 -58.13
C VAL A 416 34.15 -15.57 -58.71
N PRO A 417 34.25 -16.56 -59.62
CA PRO A 417 35.53 -16.95 -60.20
C PRO A 417 36.11 -15.80 -61.03
N HIS A 418 37.21 -15.20 -60.56
CA HIS A 418 37.88 -14.09 -61.27
C HIS A 418 38.71 -14.54 -62.48
N THR A 419 38.78 -15.85 -62.77
CA THR A 419 39.57 -16.38 -63.88
C THR A 419 38.70 -17.28 -64.76
N ILE A 420 38.23 -16.73 -65.89
CA ILE A 420 37.76 -17.57 -67.00
C ILE A 420 39.03 -18.14 -67.66
N PRO A 421 39.22 -19.47 -67.74
CA PRO A 421 40.33 -20.04 -68.49
C PRO A 421 40.08 -19.75 -69.98
N ALA A 422 40.71 -18.70 -70.51
CA ALA A 422 40.76 -18.50 -71.95
C ALA A 422 41.65 -19.60 -72.52
N GLY A 423 41.05 -20.53 -73.26
CA GLY A 423 41.78 -21.58 -73.97
C GLY A 423 42.82 -21.00 -74.93
N ASP A 424 43.97 -21.67 -75.01
CA ASP A 424 45.08 -21.36 -75.89
C ASP A 424 44.64 -21.29 -77.37
N GLN A 425 44.51 -20.09 -77.91
CA GLN A 425 44.83 -19.80 -79.31
C GLN A 425 45.41 -18.38 -79.45
N PRO A 426 46.44 -18.19 -80.30
CA PRO A 426 47.06 -16.88 -80.50
C PRO A 426 46.12 -16.00 -81.32
N THR A 427 45.30 -15.21 -80.64
CA THR A 427 44.58 -14.10 -81.29
C THR A 427 45.54 -12.91 -81.38
N THR A 428 45.84 -12.52 -82.61
CA THR A 428 46.54 -11.27 -82.90
C THR A 428 45.63 -10.12 -82.50
N VAL A 429 45.75 -9.62 -81.27
CA VAL A 429 45.01 -8.45 -80.82
C VAL A 429 45.75 -7.21 -81.28
N ALA A 430 45.15 -6.47 -82.21
CA ALA A 430 45.55 -5.11 -82.52
C ALA A 430 45.39 -4.26 -81.25
N GLN A 431 46.52 -3.84 -80.66
CA GLN A 431 46.50 -2.85 -79.59
C GLN A 431 46.13 -1.49 -80.20
N SER A 432 44.88 -1.06 -80.04
CA SER A 432 44.58 0.37 -80.07
C SER A 432 44.86 0.95 -78.69
N SER A 433 45.94 1.69 -78.55
CA SER A 433 46.16 2.55 -77.38
C SER A 433 45.19 3.73 -77.46
N THR A 434 44.06 3.64 -76.75
CA THR A 434 43.29 4.86 -76.46
C THR A 434 43.96 5.53 -75.27
N THR A 435 44.82 6.50 -75.54
CA THR A 435 45.33 7.42 -74.52
C THR A 435 44.22 8.41 -74.17
N SER A 436 43.42 8.09 -73.15
CA SER A 436 42.59 9.07 -72.44
C SER A 436 43.48 9.92 -71.54
N SER A 437 44.16 10.91 -72.12
CA SER A 437 44.78 11.98 -71.35
C SER A 437 43.72 13.01 -70.96
N THR A 438 43.42 13.11 -69.67
CA THR A 438 42.65 14.22 -69.11
C THR A 438 43.42 15.53 -69.38
N PRO A 439 42.86 16.52 -70.08
CA PRO A 439 43.55 17.77 -70.30
C PRO A 439 43.59 18.55 -68.98
N VAL A 440 44.72 18.50 -68.29
CA VAL A 440 45.01 19.28 -67.06
C VAL A 440 44.84 20.80 -67.29
N GLY A 441 44.78 21.25 -68.55
CA GLY A 441 44.43 22.63 -68.93
C GLY A 441 42.96 23.03 -68.72
N ALA A 442 42.02 22.10 -68.56
CA ALA A 442 40.60 22.41 -68.38
C ALA A 442 40.23 22.74 -66.91
N LEU A 443 41.01 22.28 -65.93
CA LEU A 443 40.75 22.53 -64.50
C LEU A 443 41.30 23.89 -64.01
N ALA A 444 42.27 24.48 -64.71
CA ALA A 444 42.73 25.85 -64.40
C ALA A 444 41.74 26.94 -64.90
N GLY A 445 40.92 26.63 -65.92
CA GLY A 445 39.97 27.59 -66.50
C GLY A 445 38.72 27.85 -65.65
N MET A 446 38.24 26.87 -64.88
CA MET A 446 37.03 27.03 -64.07
C MET A 446 37.27 27.75 -62.73
N GLY A 447 38.49 27.70 -62.18
CA GLY A 447 38.85 28.43 -60.95
C GLY A 447 38.90 29.95 -61.15
N VAL A 448 39.35 30.41 -62.33
CA VAL A 448 39.43 31.85 -62.66
C VAL A 448 38.04 32.44 -62.92
N LEU A 449 37.12 31.67 -63.50
CA LEU A 449 35.76 32.13 -63.81
C LEU A 449 34.88 32.30 -62.54
N ALA A 450 35.09 31.48 -61.52
CA ALA A 450 34.44 31.63 -60.22
C ALA A 450 34.88 32.92 -59.50
N LEU A 451 36.18 33.24 -59.49
CA LEU A 451 36.70 34.45 -58.84
C LEU A 451 36.26 35.75 -59.52
N VAL A 452 36.13 35.75 -60.85
CA VAL A 452 35.61 36.92 -61.60
C VAL A 452 34.11 37.14 -61.33
N ALA A 453 33.32 36.07 -61.20
CA ALA A 453 31.91 36.16 -60.84
C ALA A 453 31.71 36.68 -59.40
N SER A 454 32.53 36.23 -58.44
CA SER A 454 32.47 36.72 -57.05
C SER A 454 32.89 38.19 -56.92
N GLY A 455 33.88 38.64 -57.71
CA GLY A 455 34.36 40.02 -57.70
C GLY A 455 33.35 41.03 -58.26
N LEU A 456 32.57 40.65 -59.27
CA LEU A 456 31.56 41.53 -59.89
C LEU A 456 30.32 41.71 -58.99
N VAL A 457 29.90 40.69 -58.25
CA VAL A 457 28.79 40.80 -57.28
C VAL A 457 29.15 41.69 -56.09
N GLY A 458 30.40 41.63 -55.60
CA GLY A 458 30.89 42.50 -54.54
C GLY A 458 30.98 43.99 -54.91
N LEU A 459 31.30 44.30 -56.18
CA LEU A 459 31.40 45.68 -56.68
C LEU A 459 30.02 46.34 -56.92
N VAL A 460 29.00 45.55 -57.28
CA VAL A 460 27.60 46.03 -57.40
C VAL A 460 26.97 46.23 -56.02
N ALA A 461 27.24 45.36 -55.05
CA ALA A 461 26.77 45.53 -53.67
C ALA A 461 27.38 46.78 -53.00
N ARG A 462 28.68 47.07 -53.22
CA ARG A 462 29.36 48.23 -52.61
C ARG A 462 28.85 49.59 -53.14
N ARG A 463 28.35 49.65 -54.38
CA ARG A 463 27.77 50.88 -54.96
C ARG A 463 26.33 51.18 -54.49
N ARG A 464 25.64 50.23 -53.85
CA ARG A 464 24.25 50.40 -53.37
C ARG A 464 24.16 50.84 -51.90
N PHE A 465 25.26 50.76 -51.14
CA PHE A 465 25.33 51.09 -49.71
C PHE A 465 26.27 52.27 -49.38
N THR A 466 26.61 53.13 -50.35
CA THR A 466 27.41 54.36 -50.15
C THR A 466 26.71 55.64 -50.63
N ARG A 467 25.37 55.62 -50.68
CA ARG A 467 24.53 56.82 -50.71
C ARG A 467 23.43 56.65 -49.66
N ASP A 468 23.81 56.93 -48.43
CA ASP A 468 23.18 57.93 -47.55
C ASP A 468 24.03 58.11 -46.29
#